data_AF-L8IDB2-F1
#
_entry.id   AF-L8IDB2-F1
#
_cell.length_a   1.000
_cell.length_b   1.000
_cell.length_c   1.000
_cell.angle_alpha   90.00
_cell.angle_beta   90.00
_cell.angle_gamma   90.00
#
_symmetry.space_group_name_H-M   'P 1'
#
loop_
_entity.id
_entity.type
_entity.pdbx_description
1 polymer ?
#
loop_
_entity_poly.entity_id
_entity_poly.type
_entity_poly.pdbx_seq_one_letter_code
_entity_poly.pdbx_strand_id
1 'polypeptide(L)'
;MKVSVAALFLLILTITSVVHSQPKIPESVNTPPNCCLKYHEKVLPRKLVVGYRQALNCHLPAIVFITKRKREVCTDPSNDWVQEYVKDPRLHPRHSRRLA
;
A
#
# COMPACT_ATOMS: atom_id res chain seq x y z
N MET A 1 -54.20 -15.64 23.15
CA MET A 1 -52.74 -15.59 22.89
C MET A 1 -52.32 -14.12 22.92
N LYS A 2 -51.65 -13.69 23.99
CA LYS A 2 -51.11 -12.33 24.13
C LYS A 2 -49.62 -12.50 24.39
N VAL A 3 -48.84 -12.49 23.32
CA VAL A 3 -47.39 -12.55 23.41
C VAL A 3 -46.95 -11.19 23.94
N SER A 4 -46.34 -11.17 25.13
CA SER A 4 -45.97 -9.93 25.81
C SER A 4 -45.03 -9.11 24.91
N VAL A 5 -45.43 -7.88 24.60
CA VAL A 5 -44.70 -6.93 23.74
C VAL A 5 -43.25 -6.73 24.25
N ALA A 6 -43.03 -6.87 25.57
CA ALA A 6 -41.71 -6.83 26.18
C ALA A 6 -40.77 -7.97 25.75
N ALA A 7 -41.31 -9.15 25.44
CA ALA A 7 -40.52 -10.29 24.96
C ALA A 7 -40.04 -10.08 23.52
N LEU A 8 -40.77 -9.30 22.72
CA LEU A 8 -40.38 -9.02 21.33
C LEU A 8 -39.19 -8.06 21.27
N PHE A 9 -39.12 -7.05 22.15
CA PHE A 9 -38.01 -6.08 22.17
C PHE A 9 -36.67 -6.69 22.56
N LEU A 10 -36.65 -7.69 23.44
CA LEU A 10 -35.42 -8.39 23.84
C LEU A 10 -34.81 -9.21 22.69
N LEU A 11 -35.63 -9.63 21.72
CA LEU A 11 -35.20 -10.44 20.58
C LEU A 11 -34.52 -9.61 19.48
N ILE A 12 -34.70 -8.28 19.47
CA ILE A 12 -34.21 -7.39 18.41
C ILE A 12 -32.78 -6.88 18.73
N LEU A 13 -32.34 -6.96 19.99
CA LEU A 13 -31.05 -6.43 20.44
C LEU A 13 -29.87 -7.41 20.32
N THR A 14 -30.10 -8.65 19.89
CA THR A 14 -29.05 -9.68 19.79
C THR A 14 -28.40 -9.80 18.41
N ILE A 15 -28.84 -9.03 17.40
CA ILE A 15 -28.42 -9.23 16.00
C ILE A 15 -27.29 -8.29 15.54
N THR A 16 -26.93 -7.24 16.29
CA THR A 16 -26.01 -6.20 15.78
C THR A 16 -24.59 -6.21 16.34
N SER A 17 -24.13 -7.30 16.97
CA SER A 17 -22.76 -7.37 17.53
C SER A 17 -21.93 -8.55 17.03
N VAL A 18 -21.59 -8.55 15.74
CA VAL A 18 -20.26 -9.04 15.33
C VAL A 18 -19.60 -7.99 14.45
N VAL A 19 -18.99 -7.04 15.17
CA VAL A 19 -17.75 -6.33 14.89
C VAL A 19 -17.07 -6.75 13.59
N HIS A 20 -17.18 -5.84 12.61
CA HIS A 20 -16.11 -5.42 11.71
C HIS A 20 -15.02 -6.46 11.51
N SER A 21 -15.19 -7.32 10.50
CA SER A 21 -14.06 -8.03 9.92
C SER A 21 -13.12 -6.97 9.33
N GLN A 22 -12.17 -6.46 10.13
CA GLN A 22 -10.93 -6.01 9.52
C GLN A 22 -10.45 -7.20 8.70
N PRO A 23 -10.05 -7.00 7.43
CA PRO A 23 -9.28 -8.02 6.75
C PRO A 23 -8.05 -8.26 7.61
N LYS A 24 -8.04 -9.35 8.39
CA LYS A 24 -6.81 -9.93 8.91
C LYS A 24 -6.05 -10.33 7.66
N ILE A 25 -5.15 -9.44 7.23
CA ILE A 25 -4.23 -9.71 6.14
C ILE A 25 -3.55 -11.02 6.52
N PRO A 26 -3.74 -12.10 5.75
CA PRO A 26 -3.11 -13.37 6.08
C PRO A 26 -1.61 -13.15 6.13
N GLU A 27 -1.02 -13.33 7.32
CA GLU A 27 0.41 -13.55 7.46
C GLU A 27 0.77 -14.71 6.52
N SER A 28 1.72 -14.45 5.61
CA SER A 28 2.25 -15.42 4.66
C SER A 28 1.36 -15.80 3.47
N VAL A 29 0.92 -14.81 2.69
CA VAL A 29 0.87 -14.95 1.24
C VAL A 29 2.01 -14.12 0.69
N ASN A 30 2.84 -14.67 -0.21
CA ASN A 30 3.77 -13.89 -1.05
C ASN A 30 2.94 -12.83 -1.80
N THR A 31 2.66 -11.71 -1.14
CA THR A 31 1.90 -10.64 -1.74
C THR A 31 2.78 -10.17 -2.89
N PRO A 32 2.28 -10.17 -4.13
CA PRO A 32 3.03 -9.61 -5.23
C PRO A 32 3.52 -8.23 -4.79
N PRO A 33 4.77 -7.83 -5.13
CA PRO A 33 5.21 -6.48 -4.80
C PRO A 33 4.14 -5.50 -5.31
N ASN A 34 3.66 -4.58 -4.46
CA ASN A 34 2.62 -3.62 -4.82
C ASN A 34 2.94 -3.01 -6.20
N CYS A 35 2.24 -3.49 -7.23
CA CYS A 35 2.53 -3.19 -8.62
C CYS A 35 1.95 -1.83 -9.00
N CYS A 36 2.62 -1.17 -9.93
CA CYS A 36 2.19 0.11 -10.46
C CYS A 36 1.17 -0.09 -11.57
N LEU A 37 0.17 0.81 -11.62
CA LEU A 37 -0.80 0.86 -12.73
C LEU A 37 -0.47 1.97 -13.74
N LYS A 38 0.26 3.01 -13.29
CA LYS A 38 0.70 4.14 -14.10
C LYS A 38 1.96 4.76 -13.54
N TYR A 39 2.71 5.45 -14.39
CA TYR A 39 3.84 6.28 -13.97
C TYR A 39 3.39 7.66 -13.52
N HIS A 40 4.18 8.25 -12.63
CA HIS A 40 4.09 9.65 -12.29
C HIS A 40 4.78 10.48 -13.38
N GLU A 41 4.05 11.44 -13.94
CA GLU A 41 4.50 12.20 -15.12
C GLU A 41 5.55 13.28 -14.79
N LYS A 42 5.57 13.78 -13.56
CA LYS A 42 6.44 14.89 -13.16
C LYS A 42 7.72 14.40 -12.49
N VAL A 43 8.81 15.15 -12.67
CA VAL A 43 10.05 14.91 -11.93
C VAL A 43 9.81 15.15 -10.43
N LEU A 44 10.17 14.17 -9.61
CA LEU A 44 10.09 14.32 -8.15
C LEU A 44 11.29 15.13 -7.67
N PRO A 45 11.12 16.16 -6.82
CA PRO A 45 12.25 16.85 -6.23
C PRO A 45 13.12 15.90 -5.40
N ARG A 46 14.42 15.78 -5.74
CA ARG A 46 15.37 14.86 -5.09
C ARG A 46 15.37 14.91 -3.57
N LYS A 47 15.23 16.12 -3.00
CA LYS A 47 15.17 16.40 -1.56
C LYS A 47 14.02 15.72 -0.81
N LEU A 48 12.98 15.27 -1.53
CA LEU A 48 11.82 14.59 -0.97
C LEU A 48 12.00 13.07 -0.97
N VAL A 49 12.92 12.53 -1.76
CA VAL A 49 13.12 11.09 -1.96
C VAL A 49 14.09 10.54 -0.91
N VAL A 50 13.67 9.52 -0.17
CA VAL A 50 14.43 8.90 0.94
C VAL A 50 14.75 7.42 0.72
N GLY A 51 14.15 6.81 -0.28
CA GLY A 51 14.51 5.48 -0.74
C GLY A 51 13.79 5.17 -2.04
N TYR A 52 14.06 3.99 -2.57
CA TYR A 52 13.29 3.43 -3.67
C TYR A 52 13.13 1.93 -3.50
N ARG A 53 12.19 1.33 -4.20
CA ARG A 53 12.13 -0.13 -4.37
C ARG A 53 11.91 -0.45 -5.83
N GLN A 54 12.27 -1.66 -6.21
CA GLN A 54 12.08 -2.16 -7.57
C GLN A 54 10.80 -2.98 -7.65
N ALA A 55 9.97 -2.70 -8.65
CA ALA A 55 8.79 -3.48 -9.02
C ALA A 55 8.94 -3.96 -10.47
N LEU A 56 10.04 -4.67 -10.75
CA LEU A 56 10.38 -5.10 -12.11
C LEU A 56 9.59 -6.32 -12.57
N ASN A 57 9.11 -7.15 -11.64
CA ASN A 57 8.33 -8.37 -11.93
C ASN A 57 6.82 -8.08 -12.10
N CYS A 58 6.45 -6.86 -12.48
CA CYS A 58 5.08 -6.44 -12.70
C CYS A 58 4.82 -6.28 -14.20
N HIS A 59 3.55 -6.33 -14.62
CA HIS A 59 3.17 -6.01 -16.00
C HIS A 59 3.67 -4.61 -16.43
N LEU A 60 3.70 -3.67 -15.48
CA LEU A 60 4.33 -2.36 -15.65
C LEU A 60 5.58 -2.27 -14.75
N PRO A 61 6.78 -2.54 -15.28
CA PRO A 61 8.02 -2.44 -14.52
C PRO A 61 8.26 -1.02 -14.01
N ALA A 62 8.53 -0.86 -12.71
CA ALA A 62 8.70 0.48 -12.14
C ALA A 62 9.83 0.58 -11.12
N ILE A 63 10.43 1.76 -11.04
CA ILE A 63 11.12 2.22 -9.83
C ILE A 63 10.10 2.98 -8.98
N VAL A 64 9.91 2.54 -7.75
CA VAL A 64 8.97 3.18 -6.83
C VAL A 64 9.76 3.97 -5.79
N PHE A 65 9.72 5.30 -5.90
CA PHE A 65 10.36 6.18 -4.94
C PHE A 65 9.52 6.31 -3.67
N ILE A 66 10.18 6.21 -2.53
CA ILE A 66 9.59 6.50 -1.23
C ILE A 66 9.98 7.91 -0.83
N THR A 67 8.98 8.72 -0.52
CA THR A 67 9.17 10.11 -0.10
C THR A 67 9.30 10.23 1.43
N LYS A 68 9.80 11.37 1.91
CA LYS A 68 9.82 11.73 3.35
C LYS A 68 8.47 11.57 4.04
N ARG A 69 7.37 11.78 3.31
CA ARG A 69 5.99 11.61 3.80
C ARG A 69 5.50 10.16 3.71
N LYS A 70 6.40 9.19 3.54
CA LYS A 70 6.10 7.76 3.35
C LYS A 70 5.17 7.46 2.17
N ARG A 71 5.09 8.36 1.19
CA ARG A 71 4.34 8.11 -0.05
C ARG A 71 5.22 7.35 -1.03
N GLU A 72 4.65 6.33 -1.64
CA GLU A 72 5.22 5.60 -2.75
C GLU A 72 4.81 6.24 -4.07
N VAL A 73 5.77 6.47 -4.96
CA VAL A 73 5.52 7.08 -6.27
C VAL A 73 6.14 6.21 -7.36
N CYS A 74 5.29 5.67 -8.22
CA CYS A 74 5.67 4.87 -9.38
C CYS A 74 6.32 5.73 -10.46
N THR A 75 7.47 5.31 -10.97
CA THR A 75 8.20 6.03 -12.02
C THR A 75 8.73 5.07 -13.08
N ASP A 76 8.83 5.57 -14.30
CA ASP A 76 9.36 4.82 -15.44
C ASP A 76 10.86 4.58 -15.26
N PRO A 77 11.34 3.32 -15.23
CA PRO A 77 12.76 3.02 -15.13
C PRO A 77 13.57 3.57 -16.31
N SER A 78 12.95 3.88 -17.44
CA SER A 78 13.62 4.36 -18.65
C SER A 78 13.96 5.86 -18.59
N ASN A 79 13.38 6.60 -17.63
CA ASN A 79 13.62 8.04 -17.51
C ASN A 79 15.00 8.35 -16.89
N ASP A 80 15.75 9.27 -17.50
CA ASP A 80 17.11 9.63 -17.08
C ASP A 80 17.19 10.09 -15.62
N TRP A 81 16.26 10.95 -15.18
CA TRP A 81 16.23 11.45 -13.79
C TRP A 81 15.97 10.33 -12.77
N VAL A 82 15.24 9.28 -13.17
CA VAL A 82 15.00 8.11 -12.31
C VAL A 82 16.30 7.34 -12.12
N GLN A 83 17.04 7.14 -13.22
CA GLN A 83 18.35 6.49 -13.18
C GLN A 83 19.39 7.30 -12.42
N GLU A 84 19.38 8.63 -12.55
CA GLU A 84 20.21 9.52 -11.75
C GLU A 84 19.96 9.33 -10.25
N TYR A 85 18.70 9.25 -9.83
CA TYR A 85 18.35 9.07 -8.42
C TYR A 85 18.72 7.69 -7.90
N VAL A 86 18.55 6.64 -8.70
CA VAL A 86 18.95 5.27 -8.34
C VAL A 86 20.47 5.15 -8.19
N LYS A 87 21.24 5.91 -8.97
CA LYS A 87 22.71 5.96 -8.88
C LYS A 87 23.22 6.82 -7.73
N ASP A 88 22.37 7.62 -7.08
CA ASP A 88 22.78 8.44 -5.94
C ASP A 88 23.15 7.54 -4.75
N PRO A 89 24.41 7.54 -4.28
CA PRO A 89 24.87 6.64 -3.22
C PRO A 89 24.17 6.90 -1.87
N ARG A 90 23.51 8.05 -1.70
CA ARG A 90 22.73 8.36 -0.49
C ARG A 90 21.34 7.70 -0.52
N LEU A 91 20.91 7.21 -1.67
CA LEU A 91 19.60 6.62 -1.86
C LEU A 91 19.69 5.08 -1.89
N HIS A 92 19.16 4.45 -0.84
CA HIS A 92 19.24 3.00 -0.70
C HIS A 92 17.98 2.31 -1.22
N PRO A 93 18.12 1.16 -1.90
CA PRO A 93 16.99 0.29 -2.20
C PRO A 93 16.37 -0.22 -0.88
N ARG A 94 15.07 -0.01 -0.73
CA ARG A 94 14.26 -0.57 0.36
C ARG A 94 13.62 -1.85 -0.13
N HIS A 95 13.87 -2.93 0.61
CA HIS A 95 13.12 -4.16 0.42
C HIS A 95 11.67 -3.94 0.87
N SER A 96 10.71 -4.46 0.10
CA SER A 96 9.27 -4.35 0.37
C SER A 96 8.88 -4.81 1.80
N ARG A 97 9.66 -5.73 2.39
CA ARG A 97 9.47 -6.23 3.77
C ARG A 97 9.69 -5.18 4.87
N ARG A 98 10.40 -4.07 4.61
CA ARG A 98 10.72 -3.02 5.61
C ARG A 98 9.83 -1.76 5.47
N LEU A 99 8.80 -1.81 4.64
CA LEU A 99 7.90 -0.68 4.39
C LEU A 99 6.55 -0.82 5.12
N ALA A 100 6.33 -1.95 5.81
CA ALA A 100 5.22 -2.19 6.73
C ALA A 100 5.52 -1.64 8.13
#